data_AF-A0AAE0DUL0-F1
#
_entry.id   AF-A0AAE0DUL0-F1
#
_cell.length_a   1.000
_cell.length_b   1.000
_cell.length_c   1.000
_cell.angle_alpha   90.00
_cell.angle_beta   90.00
_cell.angle_gamma   90.00
#
_symmetry.space_group_name_H-M   'P 1'
#
loop_
_entity.id
_entity.type
_entity.pdbx_description
1 polymer ?
#
loop_
_entity_poly.entity_id
_entity_poly.type
_entity_poly.pdbx_seq_one_letter_code
_entity_poly.pdbx_strand_id
1 'polypeptide(L)'
;MLESVIKSPRPTRAEATDVANAVLDVTECVMLRGESAAGAYQELAVKIMHRICIKAESSLDYGAIFKEMIRSTPLPMSPLESLASSAVRTANK
;
A
#
# COMPACT_ATOMS: atom_id res chain seq x y z
N MET A 1 13.05 4.65 1.44
CA MET A 1 12.62 3.27 1.77
C MET A 1 13.42 2.23 1.00
N LEU A 2 13.99 2.58 -0.16
CA LEU A 2 14.84 1.71 -0.96
C LEU A 2 16.22 2.37 -1.17
N GLU A 3 16.79 2.98 -0.13
CA GLU A 3 17.99 3.84 -0.18
C GLU A 3 19.19 3.12 -0.81
N SER A 4 19.39 1.83 -0.49
CA SER A 4 20.47 1.03 -1.06
C SER A 4 20.35 0.89 -2.59
N VAL A 5 19.15 1.05 -3.14
CA VAL A 5 18.87 0.98 -4.59
C VAL A 5 19.47 2.16 -5.36
N ILE A 6 19.94 3.21 -4.67
CA ILE A 6 20.72 4.29 -5.29
C ILE A 6 22.04 3.74 -5.85
N LYS A 7 22.68 2.77 -5.17
CA LYS A 7 24.02 2.27 -5.51
C LYS A 7 24.04 0.77 -5.87
N SER A 8 23.01 0.02 -5.51
CA SER A 8 22.89 -1.43 -5.71
C SER A 8 21.62 -1.77 -6.50
N PRO A 9 21.62 -2.76 -7.41
CA PRO A 9 20.40 -3.15 -8.10
C PRO A 9 19.41 -3.95 -7.22
N ARG A 10 19.77 -4.23 -5.96
CA ARG A 10 18.94 -5.03 -5.05
C ARG A 10 18.80 -4.33 -3.69
N PRO A 11 17.57 -4.17 -3.17
CA PRO A 11 17.36 -3.65 -1.84
C PRO A 11 17.81 -4.67 -0.78
N THR A 12 18.03 -4.16 0.42
CA THR A 12 18.17 -5.00 1.60
C THR A 12 16.83 -5.65 1.96
N ARG A 13 16.86 -6.74 2.74
CA ARG A 13 15.63 -7.35 3.28
C ARG A 13 14.88 -6.39 4.21
N ALA A 14 15.61 -5.56 4.95
CA ALA A 14 15.03 -4.58 5.86
C ALA A 14 14.19 -3.55 5.08
N GLU A 15 14.75 -2.96 4.02
CA GLU A 15 14.05 -2.01 3.14
C GLU A 15 12.81 -2.63 2.48
N ALA A 16 12.91 -3.87 2.01
CA ALA A 16 11.75 -4.55 1.44
C ALA A 16 10.64 -4.79 2.47
N THR A 17 11.02 -5.09 3.72
CA THR A 17 10.07 -5.30 4.82
C THR A 17 9.45 -3.98 5.28
N ASP A 18 10.22 -2.90 5.30
CA ASP A 18 9.76 -1.54 5.63
C ASP A 18 8.64 -1.08 4.69
N VAL A 19 8.83 -1.25 3.37
CA VAL A 19 7.79 -0.98 2.37
C VAL A 19 6.58 -1.89 2.57
N ALA A 20 6.79 -3.19 2.76
CA ALA A 20 5.68 -4.14 2.91
C ALA A 20 4.83 -3.82 4.15
N ASN A 21 5.47 -3.51 5.27
CA ASN A 21 4.77 -3.15 6.51
C ASN A 21 3.99 -1.85 6.36
N ALA A 22 4.53 -0.84 5.68
CA ALA A 22 3.78 0.39 5.42
C ALA A 22 2.47 0.14 4.64
N VAL A 23 2.48 -0.82 3.70
CA VAL A 23 1.28 -1.25 2.98
C VAL A 23 0.33 -2.02 3.91
N LEU A 24 0.85 -2.91 4.76
CA LEU A 24 0.05 -3.66 5.74
C LEU A 24 -0.58 -2.76 6.81
N ASP A 25 0.07 -1.64 7.13
CA ASP A 25 -0.44 -0.57 7.99
C ASP A 25 -1.49 0.31 7.26
N VAL A 26 -1.90 -0.07 6.04
CA VAL A 26 -2.93 0.59 5.24
C VAL A 26 -2.55 2.01 4.83
N THR A 27 -1.26 2.24 4.53
CA THR A 27 -0.80 3.50 3.94
C THR A 27 -1.27 3.60 2.49
N GLU A 28 -1.87 4.73 2.10
CA GLU A 28 -2.36 4.95 0.73
C GLU A 28 -1.24 5.15 -0.29
N CYS A 29 -0.12 5.76 0.11
CA CYS A 29 0.97 6.16 -0.77
C CYS A 29 2.35 5.86 -0.17
N VAL A 30 3.24 5.31 -1.00
CA VAL A 30 4.67 5.17 -0.71
C VAL A 30 5.49 6.09 -1.62
N MET A 31 6.63 6.57 -1.15
CA MET A 31 7.43 7.57 -1.85
C MET A 31 8.86 7.08 -2.12
N LEU A 32 9.34 7.36 -3.33
CA LEU A 32 10.76 7.31 -3.68
C LEU A 32 11.31 8.74 -3.70
N ARG A 33 12.53 8.93 -3.16
CA ARG A 33 13.22 10.21 -3.06
C ARG A 33 14.48 10.19 -3.93
N GLY A 34 15.65 10.05 -3.30
CA GLY A 34 16.94 9.98 -3.99
C GLY A 34 17.03 8.79 -4.94
N GLU A 35 16.27 7.72 -4.64
CA GLU A 35 16.17 6.51 -5.44
C GLU A 35 15.73 6.81 -6.89
N SER A 36 14.72 7.67 -7.07
CA SER A 36 14.19 8.04 -8.40
C SER A 36 14.77 9.34 -8.95
N ALA A 37 15.23 10.25 -8.09
CA ALA A 37 15.75 11.56 -8.52
C ALA A 37 17.16 11.49 -9.12
N ALA A 38 18.06 10.72 -8.50
CA ALA A 38 19.48 10.68 -8.89
C ALA A 38 20.14 9.30 -8.68
N GLY A 39 19.35 8.25 -8.42
CA GLY A 39 19.86 6.89 -8.25
C GLY A 39 20.43 6.30 -9.54
N ALA A 40 21.34 5.32 -9.42
CA ALA A 40 21.87 4.59 -10.57
C ALA A 40 20.84 3.62 -11.20
N TYR A 41 19.78 3.26 -10.45
CA TYR A 41 18.79 2.25 -10.83
C TYR A 41 17.35 2.76 -10.71
N GLN A 42 17.05 3.93 -11.27
CA GLN A 42 15.77 4.66 -11.09
C GLN A 42 14.54 3.84 -11.49
N GLU A 43 14.52 3.30 -12.71
CA GLU A 43 13.41 2.47 -13.21
C GLU A 43 13.25 1.19 -12.37
N LEU A 44 14.37 0.61 -11.96
CA LEU A 44 14.38 -0.60 -11.13
C LEU A 44 13.83 -0.33 -9.73
N ALA A 45 14.12 0.83 -9.13
CA ALA A 45 13.56 1.23 -7.85
C ALA A 45 12.01 1.27 -7.90
N VAL A 46 11.44 1.86 -8.95
CA VAL A 46 9.97 1.89 -9.15
C VAL A 46 9.41 0.48 -9.34
N LYS A 47 10.05 -0.34 -10.18
CA LYS A 47 9.63 -1.74 -10.41
C LYS A 47 9.68 -2.58 -9.13
N ILE A 48 10.70 -2.40 -8.31
CA ILE A 48 10.86 -3.11 -7.04
C ILE A 48 9.78 -2.66 -6.05
N MET A 49 9.58 -1.35 -5.89
CA MET A 49 8.53 -0.78 -5.03
C MET A 49 7.16 -1.37 -5.42
N HIS A 50 6.80 -1.30 -6.71
CA HIS A 50 5.56 -1.87 -7.24
C HIS A 50 5.37 -3.36 -6.91
N ARG A 51 6.43 -4.17 -7.06
CA ARG A 51 6.37 -5.61 -6.75
C ARG A 51 6.18 -5.88 -5.27
N ILE A 52 6.75 -5.06 -4.39
CA ILE A 52 6.56 -5.19 -2.94
C ILE A 52 5.13 -4.82 -2.58
N CYS A 53 4.60 -3.71 -3.10
CA CYS A 53 3.22 -3.27 -2.86
C CYS A 53 2.20 -4.34 -3.26
N ILE A 54 2.26 -4.86 -4.51
CA ILE A 54 1.37 -5.94 -4.96
C ILE A 54 1.46 -7.15 -4.03
N LYS A 55 2.67 -7.52 -3.59
CA LYS A 55 2.84 -8.70 -2.75
C LYS A 55 2.27 -8.47 -1.34
N ALA A 56 2.45 -7.29 -0.77
CA ALA A 56 1.89 -6.92 0.52
C ALA A 56 0.34 -6.84 0.45
N GLU A 57 -0.21 -6.18 -0.57
CA GLU A 57 -1.65 -6.10 -0.84
C GLU A 57 -2.30 -7.49 -0.95
N SER A 58 -1.62 -8.46 -1.59
CA SER A 58 -2.12 -9.85 -1.68
C SER A 58 -2.26 -10.56 -0.32
N SER A 59 -1.69 -10.01 0.74
CA SER A 59 -1.76 -10.56 2.10
C SER A 59 -2.79 -9.87 2.99
N LEU A 60 -3.50 -8.85 2.48
CA LEU A 60 -4.51 -8.11 3.23
C LEU A 60 -5.83 -8.87 3.30
N ASP A 61 -6.43 -8.92 4.48
CA ASP A 61 -7.83 -9.34 4.66
C ASP A 61 -8.75 -8.11 4.47
N TYR A 62 -9.11 -7.84 3.21
CA TYR A 62 -10.03 -6.75 2.87
C TYR A 62 -11.39 -6.85 3.55
N GLY A 63 -11.85 -8.06 3.89
CA GLY A 63 -13.10 -8.27 4.60
C GLY A 63 -13.03 -7.81 6.05
N ALA A 64 -11.92 -8.10 6.75
CA ALA A 64 -11.66 -7.61 8.09
C ALA A 64 -11.47 -6.09 8.11
N ILE A 65 -10.69 -5.54 7.17
CA ILE A 65 -10.44 -4.09 7.05
C ILE A 65 -11.76 -3.33 6.84
N PHE A 66 -12.60 -3.81 5.92
CA PHE A 66 -13.90 -3.18 5.66
C PHE A 66 -14.81 -3.21 6.90
N LYS A 67 -14.89 -4.33 7.62
CA LYS A 67 -15.70 -4.42 8.84
C LYS A 67 -15.24 -3.44 9.90
N GLU A 68 -13.93 -3.26 10.05
CA GLU A 68 -13.37 -2.34 11.03
C GLU A 68 -13.65 -0.88 10.64
N MET A 69 -13.51 -0.54 9.36
CA MET A 69 -13.87 0.79 8.83
C MET A 69 -15.35 1.12 9.09
N ILE A 70 -16.26 0.16 8.87
CA ILE A 70 -17.69 0.38 9.14
C ILE A 70 -17.97 0.55 10.64
N ARG A 71 -17.25 -0.16 11.52
CA ARG A 71 -17.40 -0.01 12.98
C ARG A 71 -16.95 1.35 13.50
N SER A 72 -15.93 1.96 12.89
CA SER A 72 -15.40 3.26 13.29
C SER A 72 -16.16 4.45 12.66
N THR A 73 -17.02 4.20 11.66
CA THR A 73 -17.79 5.26 10.99
C THR A 73 -18.99 5.70 11.83
N PRO A 74 -19.20 7.01 12.08
CA PRO A 74 -20.37 7.50 12.82
C PRO A 74 -21.67 7.28 12.05
N LEU A 75 -22.73 6.92 12.78
CA LEU A 75 -24.07 6.71 12.23
C LEU A 75 -25.04 7.82 12.67
N PRO A 76 -25.99 8.24 11.81
CA PRO A 76 -26.23 7.74 10.45
C PRO A 76 -25.22 8.27 9.42
N MET A 77 -24.86 7.42 8.45
CA MET A 77 -24.03 7.82 7.30
C MET A 77 -24.82 8.73 6.35
N SER A 78 -24.11 9.55 5.56
CA SER A 78 -24.73 10.26 4.45
C SER A 78 -25.22 9.28 3.35
N PRO A 79 -26.15 9.69 2.46
CA PRO A 79 -26.58 8.85 1.34
C PRO A 79 -25.42 8.42 0.42
N LEU A 80 -24.43 9.29 0.22
CA LEU A 80 -23.26 9.00 -0.64
C LEU A 80 -22.33 7.96 0.01
N GLU A 81 -22.03 8.09 1.29
CA GLU A 81 -21.22 7.10 2.03
C GLU A 81 -21.95 5.75 2.12
N SER A 82 -23.27 5.79 2.33
CA SER A 82 -24.10 4.58 2.35
C SER A 82 -24.07 3.85 1.00
N LEU A 83 -24.14 4.60 -0.11
CA LEU A 83 -24.04 4.06 -1.46
C LEU A 83 -22.65 3.46 -1.71
N ALA A 84 -21.58 4.19 -1.35
CA ALA A 84 -20.19 3.73 -1.50
C ALA A 84 -19.91 2.44 -0.69
N SER A 85 -20.34 2.41 0.57
CA SER A 85 -20.24 1.22 1.44
C SER A 85 -20.99 0.03 0.86
N SER A 86 -22.18 0.25 0.30
CA SER A 86 -22.96 -0.81 -0.37
C SER A 86 -22.26 -1.35 -1.62
N ALA A 87 -21.62 -0.48 -2.41
CA ALA A 87 -20.85 -0.88 -3.58
C ALA A 87 -19.68 -1.81 -3.21
N VAL A 88 -18.88 -1.42 -2.20
CA VAL A 88 -17.76 -2.25 -1.70
C VAL A 88 -18.27 -3.59 -1.14
N ARG A 89 -19.35 -3.56 -0.35
CA ARG A 89 -19.95 -4.79 0.21
C ARG A 89 -20.45 -5.75 -0.88
N THR A 90 -20.90 -5.23 -2.01
CA THR A 90 -21.39 -6.04 -3.14
C THR A 90 -20.23 -6.60 -3.96
N ALA A 91 -19.17 -5.82 -4.18
CA ALA A 91 -17.98 -6.27 -4.90
C ALA A 91 -17.20 -7.38 -4.16
N ASN A 92 -17.33 -7.46 -2.83
CA ASN A 92 -16.67 -8.46 -1.99
C ASN A 92 -17.52 -9.72 -1.75
N LYS A 93 -18.69 -9.84 -2.38
CA LYS A 93 -19.54 -11.04 -2.37
C LYS A 93 -19.28 -11.89 -3.61
#